data_AF-A0A2X3F827-F1
#
_entry.id   AF-A0A2X3F827-F1
#
_cell.length_a   1.000
_cell.length_b   1.000
_cell.length_c   1.000
_cell.angle_alpha   90.00
_cell.angle_beta   90.00
_cell.angle_gamma   90.00
#
_symmetry.space_group_name_H-M   'P 1'
#
loop_
_entity.id
_entity.type
_entity.pdbx_description
1 polymer ?
#
loop_
_entity_poly.entity_id
_entity_poly.type
_entity_poly.pdbx_seq_one_letter_code
_entity_poly.pdbx_strand_id
1 'polypeptide(L)'
;MPKKDGLALAASLRRRYPGLVIWGVTASALPQSREACLASGMNMCLFKPVSVQTLSHELSRLAVGRASPHATRHLKLSVLSENTGGDQALMNEMLETFRDASAADLQAAGQAIARHEPQIFLRALHRLHGSAQILGITALQQLCAPFEAKRPDSLTPASCLEVVQRITGVMREIDGEIDALIGR
;
A
#
# COMPACT_ATOMS: atom_id res chain seq x y z
N MET A 1 13.12 28.02 -25.32
CA MET A 1 12.92 28.24 -23.86
C MET A 1 11.43 28.26 -23.57
N PRO A 2 10.93 27.58 -22.52
CA PRO A 2 9.50 27.59 -22.23
C PRO A 2 9.07 29.04 -21.97
N LYS A 3 8.02 29.50 -22.65
CA LYS A 3 7.59 30.91 -22.72
C LYS A 3 7.07 31.50 -21.39
N LYS A 4 7.27 30.81 -20.26
CA LYS A 4 6.66 31.15 -18.96
C LYS A 4 7.61 30.73 -17.83
N ASP A 5 7.97 31.67 -16.97
CA ASP A 5 8.77 31.38 -15.78
C ASP A 5 7.97 30.56 -14.73
N GLY A 6 8.68 29.97 -13.76
CA GLY A 6 8.09 29.09 -12.76
C GLY A 6 7.07 29.76 -11.84
N LEU A 7 7.20 31.07 -11.59
CA LEU A 7 6.26 31.83 -10.75
C LEU A 7 4.96 32.10 -11.51
N ALA A 8 5.06 32.54 -12.76
CA ALA A 8 3.92 32.74 -13.64
C ALA A 8 3.17 31.41 -13.88
N LEU A 9 3.90 30.30 -14.00
CA LEU A 9 3.32 28.96 -14.10
C LEU A 9 2.54 28.59 -12.82
N ALA A 10 3.15 28.75 -11.64
CA ALA A 10 2.51 28.45 -10.36
C ALA A 10 1.24 29.28 -10.14
N ALA A 11 1.29 30.58 -10.42
CA ALA A 11 0.12 31.47 -10.31
C ALA A 11 -1.02 31.01 -11.25
N SER A 12 -0.67 30.55 -12.45
CA SER A 12 -1.65 30.03 -13.41
C SER A 12 -2.26 28.70 -12.97
N LEU A 13 -1.47 27.80 -12.39
CA LEU A 13 -1.93 26.51 -11.87
C LEU A 13 -2.81 26.71 -10.63
N ARG A 14 -2.43 27.60 -9.71
CA ARG A 14 -3.22 27.89 -8.50
C ARG A 14 -4.60 28.45 -8.83
N ARG A 15 -4.71 29.33 -9.85
CA ARG A 15 -6.01 29.83 -10.32
C ARG A 15 -6.90 28.73 -10.89
N ARG A 16 -6.32 27.75 -11.60
CA ARG A 16 -7.07 26.67 -12.25
C ARG A 16 -7.38 25.50 -11.31
N TYR A 17 -6.51 25.24 -10.34
CA TYR A 17 -6.57 24.11 -9.41
C TYR A 17 -6.24 24.57 -7.98
N PRO A 18 -7.19 25.19 -7.26
CA PRO A 18 -6.95 25.76 -5.93
C PRO A 18 -6.44 24.76 -4.89
N GLY A 19 -6.77 23.48 -5.03
CA GLY A 19 -6.35 22.39 -4.14
C GLY A 19 -5.07 21.65 -4.56
N LEU A 20 -4.45 22.00 -5.69
CA LEU A 20 -3.21 21.35 -6.13
C LEU A 20 -2.04 21.77 -5.21
N VAL A 21 -1.27 20.79 -4.74
CA VAL A 21 -0.03 21.06 -4.00
C VAL A 21 1.08 21.37 -5.00
N ILE A 22 1.69 22.55 -4.88
CA ILE A 22 2.72 23.04 -5.80
C ILE A 22 3.97 23.37 -4.98
N TRP A 23 5.08 22.69 -5.27
CA TRP A 23 6.38 22.97 -4.65
C TRP A 23 7.35 23.57 -5.66
N GLY A 24 7.94 24.71 -5.30
CA GLY A 24 9.04 25.32 -6.03
C GLY A 24 10.37 24.68 -5.66
N VAL A 25 11.29 24.63 -6.62
CA VAL A 25 12.67 24.19 -6.37
C VAL A 25 13.63 25.20 -6.99
N THR A 26 14.30 26.00 -6.15
CA THR A 26 15.15 27.12 -6.55
C THR A 26 16.64 26.85 -6.34
N ALA A 27 17.48 27.41 -7.20
CA ALA A 27 18.94 27.43 -7.00
C ALA A 27 19.42 28.64 -6.17
N SER A 28 18.51 29.50 -5.71
CA SER A 28 18.80 30.67 -4.87
C SER A 28 18.11 30.52 -3.51
N ALA A 29 18.88 30.46 -2.42
CA ALA A 29 18.39 30.30 -1.05
C ALA A 29 17.98 31.64 -0.40
N LEU A 30 17.93 32.71 -1.17
CA LEU A 30 17.60 34.04 -0.65
C LEU A 30 16.15 34.04 -0.10
N PRO A 31 15.91 34.63 1.08
CA PRO A 31 14.57 34.75 1.66
C PRO A 31 13.55 35.37 0.69
N GLN A 32 13.98 36.36 -0.07
CA GLN A 32 13.15 37.05 -1.07
C GLN A 32 12.69 36.11 -2.19
N SER A 33 13.55 35.18 -2.61
CA SER A 33 13.22 34.16 -3.62
C SER A 33 12.16 33.18 -3.09
N ARG A 34 12.25 32.83 -1.81
CA ARG A 34 11.26 31.97 -1.14
C ARG A 34 9.90 32.66 -1.00
N GLU A 35 9.90 33.92 -0.58
CA GLU A 35 8.69 34.74 -0.45
C GLU A 35 7.97 34.90 -1.80
N ALA A 36 8.72 35.19 -2.88
CA ALA A 36 8.16 35.29 -4.22
C ALA A 36 7.50 33.97 -4.68
N CYS A 37 8.13 32.83 -4.37
CA CYS A 37 7.53 31.51 -4.64
C CYS A 37 6.21 31.31 -3.90
N LEU A 38 6.16 31.61 -2.60
CA LEU A 38 4.93 31.48 -1.82
C LEU A 38 3.83 32.45 -2.29
N ALA A 39 4.19 33.70 -2.59
CA ALA A 39 3.27 34.72 -3.11
C ALA A 39 2.67 34.33 -4.47
N SER A 40 3.40 33.56 -5.30
CA SER A 40 2.88 33.01 -6.56
C SER A 40 1.86 31.88 -6.38
N GLY A 41 1.60 31.45 -5.14
CA GLY A 41 0.66 30.39 -4.80
C GLY A 41 1.30 29.00 -4.70
N MET A 42 2.62 28.89 -4.50
CA MET A 42 3.26 27.63 -4.13
C MET A 42 3.05 27.34 -2.64
N ASN A 43 2.97 26.06 -2.27
CA ASN A 43 2.86 25.63 -0.87
C ASN A 43 4.21 25.60 -0.15
N MET A 44 5.30 25.43 -0.91
CA MET A 44 6.66 25.35 -0.37
C MET A 44 7.68 25.70 -1.45
N CYS A 45 8.86 26.12 -1.03
CA CYS A 45 10.02 26.29 -1.90
C CYS A 45 11.23 25.59 -1.28
N LEU A 46 11.82 24.66 -2.03
CA LEU A 46 13.02 23.90 -1.67
C LEU A 46 14.25 24.50 -2.35
N PHE A 47 15.40 24.41 -1.69
CA PHE A 47 16.66 24.85 -2.25
C PHE A 47 17.42 23.68 -2.88
N LYS A 48 18.03 23.90 -4.05
CA LYS A 48 18.89 22.93 -4.72
C LYS A 48 20.30 22.94 -4.10
N PRO A 49 20.96 21.78 -3.95
CA PRO A 49 20.45 20.44 -4.23
C PRO A 49 19.46 19.96 -3.15
N VAL A 50 18.39 19.29 -3.57
CA VAL A 50 17.43 18.71 -2.63
C VAL A 50 17.92 17.31 -2.26
N SER A 51 18.22 17.09 -0.98
CA SER A 51 18.59 15.76 -0.48
C SER A 51 17.38 14.83 -0.43
N VAL A 52 17.61 13.52 -0.55
CA VAL A 52 16.55 12.49 -0.41
C VAL A 52 15.89 12.58 0.97
N GLN A 53 16.66 12.86 2.01
CA GLN A 53 16.19 13.03 3.38
C GLN A 53 15.26 14.25 3.51
N THR A 54 15.65 15.39 2.95
CA THR A 54 14.82 16.62 2.95
C THR A 54 13.53 16.39 2.17
N LEU A 55 13.62 15.75 1.00
CA LEU A 55 12.44 15.45 0.19
C LEU A 55 11.48 14.49 0.92
N SER A 56 12.02 13.43 1.53
CA SER A 56 11.25 12.45 2.31
C SER A 56 10.54 13.11 3.49
N HIS A 57 11.26 13.95 4.25
CA HIS A 57 10.70 14.72 5.35
C HIS A 57 9.53 15.60 4.91
N GLU A 58 9.70 16.41 3.86
CA GLU A 58 8.61 17.29 3.41
C GLU A 58 7.43 16.51 2.82
N LEU A 59 7.68 15.39 2.12
CA LEU A 59 6.60 14.57 1.55
C LEU A 59 5.76 13.93 2.66
N SER A 60 6.40 13.48 3.75
CA SER A 60 5.70 12.93 4.91
C SER A 60 4.72 13.92 5.55
N ARG A 61 5.01 15.23 5.48
CA ARG A 61 4.14 16.29 6.02
C ARG A 61 2.90 16.53 5.18
N LEU A 62 2.93 16.27 3.88
CA LEU A 62 1.74 16.35 3.01
C LEU A 62 0.75 15.22 3.26
N ALA A 63 1.23 14.08 3.76
CA ALA A 63 0.40 12.93 4.11
C ALA A 63 -0.48 13.16 5.36
N VAL A 64 -0.39 14.31 6.02
CA VAL A 64 -1.15 14.60 7.26
C VAL A 64 -2.60 15.05 6.98
N GLY A 65 -2.98 15.32 5.73
CA GLY A 65 -4.36 15.73 5.35
C GLY A 65 -5.04 14.84 4.30
N ARG A 66 -4.30 13.88 3.75
CA ARG A 66 -4.83 12.74 3.02
C ARG A 66 -4.19 11.55 3.70
N ALA A 67 -4.97 10.69 4.33
CA ALA A 67 -4.53 9.33 4.55
C ALA A 67 -4.25 8.71 3.17
N SER A 68 -3.07 8.95 2.61
CA SER A 68 -2.32 7.84 2.09
C SER A 68 -1.86 7.18 3.37
N PRO A 69 -2.45 6.05 3.78
CA PRO A 69 -1.92 5.39 4.95
C PRO A 69 -0.44 5.17 4.65
N HIS A 70 0.41 5.34 5.66
CA HIS A 70 1.55 4.45 5.76
C HIS A 70 1.10 3.10 5.20
N ALA A 71 1.62 2.68 4.04
CA ALA A 71 1.43 1.31 3.62
C ALA A 71 1.96 0.50 4.80
N THR A 72 1.04 -0.07 5.58
CA THR A 72 1.42 -0.86 6.73
C THR A 72 2.10 -2.03 6.09
N ARG A 73 3.44 -2.07 6.12
CA ARG A 73 4.17 -3.12 5.42
C ARG A 73 3.71 -4.45 5.99
N HIS A 74 2.98 -5.19 5.18
CA HIS A 74 2.47 -6.50 5.54
C HIS A 74 3.60 -7.52 5.50
N LEU A 75 4.54 -7.35 4.55
CA LEU A 75 5.70 -8.19 4.38
C LEU A 75 6.90 -7.65 5.18
N LYS A 76 7.48 -8.54 5.98
CA LYS A 76 8.69 -8.27 6.76
C LYS A 76 9.88 -8.93 6.08
N LEU A 77 10.82 -8.12 5.58
CA LEU A 77 12.02 -8.64 4.91
C LEU A 77 12.86 -9.56 5.80
N SER A 78 12.83 -9.36 7.12
CA SER A 78 13.50 -10.26 8.08
C SER A 78 12.91 -11.67 8.03
N VAL A 79 11.58 -11.80 8.06
CA VAL A 79 10.88 -13.09 8.00
C VAL A 79 11.11 -13.77 6.64
N LEU A 80 11.05 -13.00 5.56
CA LEU A 80 11.34 -13.51 4.22
C LEU A 80 12.78 -14.03 4.11
N SER A 81 13.75 -13.26 4.61
CA SER A 81 15.17 -13.66 4.64
C SER A 81 15.39 -14.89 5.51
N GLU A 82 14.77 -14.97 6.69
CA GLU A 82 14.88 -16.12 7.60
C GLU A 82 14.34 -17.41 6.96
N ASN A 83 13.17 -17.34 6.32
CA ASN A 83 12.55 -18.49 5.66
C ASN A 83 13.30 -18.98 4.42
N THR A 84 14.13 -18.13 3.82
CA THR A 84 14.81 -18.39 2.54
C THR A 84 16.33 -18.53 2.70
N GLY A 85 16.86 -18.36 3.91
CA GLY A 85 18.31 -18.29 4.15
C GLY A 85 18.99 -17.10 3.47
N GLY A 86 18.22 -16.04 3.13
CA GLY A 86 18.68 -14.87 2.39
C GLY A 86 18.81 -15.07 0.87
N ASP A 87 18.37 -16.22 0.34
CA ASP A 87 18.37 -16.48 -1.10
C ASP A 87 17.24 -15.70 -1.79
N GLN A 88 17.62 -14.77 -2.67
CA GLN A 88 16.69 -13.91 -3.41
C GLN A 88 15.81 -14.69 -4.41
N ALA A 89 16.33 -15.74 -5.04
CA ALA A 89 15.56 -16.53 -6.00
C ALA A 89 14.46 -17.33 -5.27
N LEU A 90 14.83 -17.96 -4.14
CA LEU A 90 13.89 -18.68 -3.30
C LEU A 90 12.85 -17.74 -2.66
N MET A 91 13.25 -16.52 -2.27
CA MET A 91 12.32 -15.50 -1.79
C MET A 91 11.29 -15.11 -2.85
N ASN A 92 11.72 -14.88 -4.09
CA ASN A 92 10.81 -14.54 -5.17
C ASN A 92 9.83 -15.69 -5.46
N GLU A 93 10.32 -16.93 -5.52
CA GLU A 93 9.47 -18.12 -5.70
C GLU A 93 8.46 -18.28 -4.56
N MET A 94 8.88 -18.04 -3.32
CA MET A 94 8.00 -18.08 -2.15
C MET A 94 6.89 -17.03 -2.23
N LEU A 95 7.22 -15.80 -2.64
CA LEU A 95 6.25 -14.72 -2.79
C LEU A 95 5.27 -14.97 -3.95
N GLU A 96 5.75 -15.45 -5.09
CA GLU A 96 4.91 -15.83 -6.23
C GLU A 96 3.97 -16.99 -5.85
N THR A 97 4.49 -18.03 -5.17
CA THR A 97 3.70 -19.16 -4.67
C THR A 97 2.62 -18.70 -3.70
N PHE A 98 2.96 -17.79 -2.77
CA PHE A 98 1.99 -17.21 -1.84
C PHE A 98 0.88 -16.45 -2.56
N ARG A 99 1.24 -15.62 -3.55
CA ARG A 99 0.28 -14.85 -4.36
C ARG A 99 -0.69 -15.78 -5.07
N ASP A 100 -0.20 -16.79 -5.77
CA ASP A 100 -1.03 -17.73 -6.52
C ASP A 100 -1.93 -18.58 -5.60
N ALA A 101 -1.39 -19.07 -4.49
CA ALA A 101 -2.16 -19.84 -3.51
C ALA A 101 -3.27 -18.99 -2.88
N SER A 102 -2.96 -17.75 -2.49
CA SER A 102 -3.92 -16.83 -1.87
C SER A 102 -5.03 -16.43 -2.84
N ALA A 103 -4.71 -16.23 -4.13
CA ALA A 103 -5.69 -15.96 -5.17
C ALA A 103 -6.65 -17.16 -5.36
N ALA A 104 -6.11 -18.38 -5.40
CA ALA A 104 -6.91 -19.59 -5.49
C ALA A 104 -7.84 -19.79 -4.27
N ASP A 105 -7.33 -19.54 -3.06
CA ASP A 105 -8.13 -19.63 -1.83
C ASP A 105 -9.23 -18.56 -1.77
N LEU A 106 -8.94 -17.31 -2.16
CA LEU A 106 -9.94 -16.25 -2.25
C LEU A 106 -11.03 -16.57 -3.28
N GLN A 107 -10.65 -17.13 -4.44
CA GLN A 107 -11.61 -17.57 -5.44
C GLN A 107 -12.50 -18.70 -4.90
N ALA A 108 -11.91 -19.69 -4.23
CA ALA A 108 -12.65 -20.80 -3.61
C ALA A 108 -13.62 -20.29 -2.52
N ALA A 109 -13.18 -19.36 -1.67
CA ALA A 109 -14.02 -18.75 -0.66
C ALA A 109 -15.21 -17.99 -1.28
N GLY A 110 -14.97 -17.21 -2.34
CA GLY A 110 -16.03 -16.51 -3.06
C GLY A 110 -17.06 -17.45 -3.70
N GLN A 111 -16.60 -18.54 -4.33
CA GLN A 111 -17.50 -19.55 -4.91
C GLN A 111 -18.30 -20.29 -3.84
N ALA A 112 -17.67 -20.61 -2.71
CA ALA A 112 -18.33 -21.28 -1.59
C ALA A 112 -19.48 -20.44 -1.00
N ILE A 113 -19.34 -19.11 -0.96
CA ILE A 113 -20.43 -18.21 -0.55
C ILE A 113 -21.61 -18.32 -1.53
N ALA A 114 -21.36 -18.25 -2.84
CA ALA A 114 -22.40 -18.31 -3.86
C ALA A 114 -23.14 -19.67 -3.87
N ARG A 115 -22.42 -20.76 -3.57
CA ARG A 115 -22.94 -22.14 -3.57
C ARG A 115 -23.47 -22.60 -2.21
N HIS A 116 -23.38 -21.76 -1.18
CA HIS A 116 -23.75 -22.12 0.20
C HIS A 116 -22.98 -23.34 0.72
N GLU A 117 -21.65 -23.38 0.48
CA GLU A 117 -20.75 -24.47 0.87
C GLU A 117 -19.81 -24.03 2.02
N PRO A 118 -20.32 -23.87 3.26
CA PRO A 118 -19.56 -23.29 4.38
C PRO A 118 -18.28 -24.05 4.74
N GLN A 119 -18.23 -25.36 4.49
CA GLN A 119 -17.02 -26.16 4.74
C GLN A 119 -15.87 -25.78 3.79
N ILE A 120 -16.17 -25.48 2.53
CA ILE A 120 -15.16 -25.08 1.55
C ILE A 120 -14.64 -23.69 1.90
N PHE A 121 -15.55 -22.79 2.30
CA PHE A 121 -15.19 -21.46 2.78
C PHE A 121 -14.20 -21.54 3.97
N LEU A 122 -14.53 -22.30 5.02
CA LEU A 122 -13.66 -22.44 6.19
C LEU A 122 -12.29 -23.04 5.84
N ARG A 123 -12.26 -24.04 4.95
CA ARG A 123 -10.98 -24.62 4.48
C ARG A 123 -10.12 -23.60 3.74
N ALA A 124 -10.72 -22.76 2.90
CA ALA A 124 -9.99 -21.70 2.20
C ALA A 124 -9.39 -20.68 3.18
N LEU A 125 -10.15 -20.24 4.19
CA LEU A 125 -9.63 -19.32 5.20
C LEU A 125 -8.54 -19.97 6.07
N HIS A 126 -8.67 -21.25 6.41
CA HIS A 126 -7.65 -21.98 7.15
C HIS A 126 -6.33 -22.07 6.39
N ARG A 127 -6.39 -22.40 5.10
CA ARG A 127 -5.20 -22.43 4.23
C ARG A 127 -4.54 -21.06 4.13
N LEU A 128 -5.34 -20.02 3.87
CA LEU A 128 -4.84 -18.65 3.79
C LEU A 128 -4.21 -18.19 5.12
N HIS A 129 -4.82 -18.55 6.25
CA HIS A 129 -4.27 -18.27 7.58
C HIS A 129 -2.90 -18.93 7.78
N GLY A 130 -2.75 -20.20 7.40
CA GLY A 130 -1.46 -20.91 7.47
C GLY A 130 -0.38 -20.24 6.61
N SER A 131 -0.70 -19.88 5.37
CA SER A 131 0.21 -19.13 4.50
C SER A 131 0.60 -17.76 5.08
N ALA A 132 -0.35 -17.04 5.68
CA ALA A 132 -0.10 -15.77 6.36
C ALA A 132 0.76 -15.92 7.62
N GLN A 133 0.70 -17.06 8.32
CA GLN A 133 1.58 -17.37 9.45
C GLN A 133 3.02 -17.55 9.01
N ILE A 134 3.25 -18.34 7.95
CA ILE A 134 4.58 -18.59 7.39
C ILE A 134 5.27 -17.27 7.01
N LEU A 135 4.55 -16.35 6.37
CA LEU A 135 5.09 -15.06 5.95
C LEU A 135 5.02 -13.96 7.02
N GLY A 136 4.45 -14.23 8.19
CA GLY A 136 4.34 -13.25 9.27
C GLY A 136 3.37 -12.09 8.98
N ILE A 137 2.40 -12.29 8.08
CA ILE A 137 1.42 -11.27 7.66
C ILE A 137 0.31 -11.16 8.70
N THR A 138 0.51 -10.27 9.68
CA THR A 138 -0.38 -10.13 10.83
C THR A 138 -1.81 -9.71 10.45
N ALA A 139 -1.98 -8.87 9.43
CA ALA A 139 -3.30 -8.42 9.00
C ALA A 139 -4.19 -9.58 8.51
N LEU A 140 -3.64 -10.46 7.67
CA LEU A 140 -4.35 -11.65 7.19
C LEU A 140 -4.61 -12.65 8.31
N GLN A 141 -3.65 -12.84 9.22
CA GLN A 141 -3.83 -13.71 10.38
C GLN A 141 -5.04 -13.27 11.22
N GLN A 142 -5.13 -11.96 11.52
CA GLN A 142 -6.23 -11.39 12.30
C GLN A 142 -7.59 -11.50 11.61
N LEU A 143 -7.63 -11.39 10.28
CA LEU A 143 -8.86 -11.52 9.50
C LEU A 143 -9.36 -12.97 9.44
N CYS A 144 -8.44 -13.94 9.37
CA CYS A 144 -8.80 -15.35 9.25
C CYS A 144 -9.06 -16.01 10.62
N ALA A 145 -8.38 -15.58 11.69
CA ALA A 145 -8.46 -16.19 13.02
C ALA A 145 -9.89 -16.38 13.58
N PRO A 146 -10.85 -15.43 13.41
CA PRO A 146 -12.22 -15.61 13.88
C PRO A 146 -12.98 -16.77 13.19
N PHE A 147 -12.48 -17.25 12.05
CA PHE A 147 -13.09 -18.31 11.25
C PHE A 147 -12.48 -19.69 11.54
N GLU A 148 -11.27 -19.77 12.09
CA GLU A 148 -10.61 -21.03 12.48
C GLU A 148 -11.44 -21.88 13.45
N ALA A 149 -12.12 -21.23 14.40
CA ALA A 149 -12.91 -21.91 15.43
C ALA A 149 -14.43 -21.97 15.12
N LYS A 150 -14.87 -21.44 13.97
CA LYS A 150 -16.29 -21.42 13.61
C LYS A 150 -16.76 -22.77 13.09
N ARG A 151 -18.00 -23.12 13.43
CA ARG A 151 -18.68 -24.26 12.84
C ARG A 151 -19.34 -23.84 11.52
N PRO A 152 -19.48 -24.75 10.54
CA PRO A 152 -20.13 -24.44 9.26
C PRO A 152 -21.51 -23.80 9.45
N ASP A 153 -22.29 -24.26 10.43
CA ASP A 153 -23.67 -23.83 10.66
C ASP A 153 -23.79 -22.44 11.32
N SER A 154 -22.68 -21.87 11.83
CA SER A 154 -22.69 -20.55 12.48
C SER A 154 -22.24 -19.41 11.55
N LEU A 155 -22.02 -19.71 10.27
CA LEU A 155 -21.62 -18.74 9.26
C LEU A 155 -22.84 -18.06 8.65
N THR A 156 -22.75 -16.75 8.50
CA THR A 156 -23.74 -15.97 7.75
C THR A 156 -23.13 -15.51 6.43
N PRO A 157 -23.89 -15.49 5.32
CA PRO A 157 -23.38 -15.00 4.04
C PRO A 157 -22.81 -13.59 4.13
N ALA A 158 -23.42 -12.72 4.95
CA ALA A 158 -22.94 -11.35 5.18
C ALA A 158 -21.54 -11.31 5.82
N SER A 159 -21.30 -12.08 6.89
CA SER A 159 -19.99 -12.12 7.54
C SER A 159 -18.91 -12.75 6.64
N CYS A 160 -19.28 -13.74 5.83
CA CYS A 160 -18.37 -14.37 4.88
C CYS A 160 -17.98 -13.37 3.77
N LEU A 161 -18.95 -12.62 3.24
CA LEU A 161 -18.68 -11.61 2.22
C LEU A 161 -17.83 -10.47 2.75
N GLU A 162 -18.12 -9.98 3.97
CA GLU A 162 -17.37 -8.91 4.61
C GLU A 162 -15.89 -9.30 4.79
N VAL A 163 -15.61 -10.49 5.33
CA VAL A 163 -14.22 -10.91 5.54
C VAL A 163 -13.48 -11.11 4.21
N VAL A 164 -14.12 -11.67 3.18
CA VAL A 164 -13.50 -11.84 1.85
C VAL A 164 -13.17 -10.49 1.23
N GLN A 165 -14.05 -9.50 1.35
CA GLN A 165 -13.78 -8.14 0.87
C GLN A 165 -12.59 -7.50 1.59
N ARG A 166 -12.51 -7.65 2.91
CA ARG A 166 -11.40 -7.14 3.72
C ARG A 166 -10.07 -7.81 3.37
N ILE A 167 -10.07 -9.14 3.25
CA ILE A 167 -8.88 -9.91 2.84
C ILE A 167 -8.44 -9.51 1.43
N THR A 168 -9.37 -9.35 0.48
CA THR A 168 -9.05 -8.91 -0.89
C THR A 168 -8.42 -7.52 -0.90
N GLY A 169 -8.86 -6.61 -0.02
CA GLY A 169 -8.23 -5.30 0.17
C GLY A 169 -6.77 -5.42 0.62
N VAL A 170 -6.52 -6.23 1.66
CA VAL A 170 -5.17 -6.47 2.19
C VAL A 170 -4.27 -7.17 1.15
N MET A 171 -4.79 -8.16 0.42
CA MET A 171 -4.04 -8.84 -0.64
C MET A 171 -3.59 -7.89 -1.74
N ARG A 172 -4.42 -6.91 -2.11
CA ARG A 172 -4.01 -5.89 -3.10
C ARG A 172 -2.86 -5.01 -2.61
N GLU A 173 -2.80 -4.72 -1.31
CA GLU A 173 -1.68 -4.01 -0.71
C GLU A 173 -0.42 -4.87 -0.71
N ILE A 174 -0.54 -6.14 -0.32
CA ILE A 174 0.56 -7.11 -0.36
C ILE A 174 1.08 -7.31 -1.79
N ASP A 175 0.21 -7.38 -2.78
CA ASP A 175 0.58 -7.48 -4.19
C ASP A 175 1.47 -6.32 -4.62
N GLY A 176 1.14 -5.10 -4.23
CA GLY A 176 1.98 -3.93 -4.48
C GLY A 176 3.34 -3.99 -3.76
N GLU A 177 3.40 -4.60 -2.57
CA GLU A 177 4.66 -4.84 -1.86
C GLU A 177 5.52 -5.92 -2.55
N ILE A 178 4.90 -7.00 -3.03
CA ILE A 178 5.58 -8.07 -3.78
C ILE A 178 6.18 -7.49 -5.07
N ASP A 179 5.41 -6.74 -5.84
CA ASP A 179 5.89 -6.14 -7.09
C ASP A 179 7.09 -5.21 -6.84
N ALA A 180 7.01 -4.40 -5.78
CA ALA A 180 8.11 -3.52 -5.36
C ALA A 180 9.37 -4.29 -4.89
N LEU A 181 9.22 -5.49 -4.32
CA LEU A 181 10.33 -6.34 -3.87
C LEU A 181 10.98 -7.11 -5.04
N ILE A 182 10.17 -7.61 -5.98
CA ILE A 182 10.65 -8.36 -7.15
C ILE A 182 11.18 -7.41 -8.24
N GLY A 183 10.88 -6.11 -8.15
CA GLY A 183 11.33 -5.11 -9.11
C GLY A 183 10.52 -5.10 -10.40
N ARG A 184 9.21 -5.36 -10.31
CA ARG A 184 8.25 -5.30 -11.42
C ARG A 184 7.34 -4.08 -11.32
#